data_AF-A0A969ZCT2-F1
#
_entry.id   AF-A0A969ZCT2-F1
#
_cell.length_a   1.000
_cell.length_b   1.000
_cell.length_c   1.000
_cell.angle_alpha   90.00
_cell.angle_beta   90.00
_cell.angle_gamma   90.00
#
_symmetry.space_group_name_H-M   'P 1'
#
loop_
_entity.id
_entity.type
_entity.pdbx_description
1 polymer ?
#
loop_
_entity_poly.entity_id
_entity_poly.type
_entity_poly.pdbx_seq_one_letter_code
_entity_poly.pdbx_strand_id
1 'polypeptide(L)'
;PMPTIAGKASNTYAGAIMTAVYKYSKNRNAAVKFVEFLNSDKAMELLYTHKGKLPALKPELLSNIQGVSQDKLLMAMSEQLKTSIPMPTIPEVQHYWGPGENMLKALWADGDIDAITREAQESYEALAKIN
;
A
#
# COMPACT_ATOMS: atom_id res chain seq x y z
N PRO A 1 13.26 -8.14 -1.00
CA PRO A 1 12.11 -8.64 -0.20
C PRO A 1 12.46 -8.53 1.28
N MET A 2 11.44 -8.47 2.13
CA MET A 2 11.62 -8.47 3.59
C MET A 2 12.16 -9.83 4.05
N PRO A 3 12.96 -9.86 5.13
CA PRO A 3 13.42 -11.13 5.71
C PRO A 3 12.23 -11.96 6.23
N THR A 4 12.48 -13.25 6.42
CA THR A 4 11.52 -14.13 7.10
C THR A 4 11.58 -13.91 8.60
N ILE A 5 10.45 -14.12 9.28
CA ILE A 5 10.33 -14.12 10.73
C ILE A 5 9.95 -15.53 11.15
N ALA A 6 10.83 -16.21 11.90
CA ALA A 6 10.66 -17.61 12.31
C ALA A 6 10.30 -18.56 11.15
N GLY A 7 10.96 -18.38 9.99
CA GLY A 7 10.75 -19.22 8.80
C GLY A 7 9.49 -18.88 7.99
N LYS A 8 8.67 -17.91 8.43
CA LYS A 8 7.49 -17.43 7.68
C LYS A 8 7.85 -16.17 6.90
N ALA A 9 7.31 -16.05 5.69
CA ALA A 9 7.43 -14.82 4.91
C ALA A 9 6.76 -13.66 5.65
N SER A 10 7.38 -12.48 5.59
CA SER A 10 6.81 -11.27 6.17
C SER A 10 5.63 -10.79 5.34
N ASN A 11 4.52 -10.49 6.02
CA ASN A 11 3.32 -9.90 5.42
C ASN A 11 3.42 -8.39 5.54
N THR A 12 3.66 -7.71 4.43
CA THR A 12 3.65 -6.26 4.33
C THR A 12 2.31 -5.78 3.78
N TYR A 13 1.96 -4.51 3.98
CA TYR A 13 0.86 -3.92 3.22
C TYR A 13 1.27 -3.70 1.75
N ALA A 14 0.42 -4.14 0.83
CA ALA A 14 0.48 -3.76 -0.58
C ALA A 14 -0.16 -2.38 -0.74
N GLY A 15 0.66 -1.34 -0.67
CA GLY A 15 0.24 0.03 -0.95
C GLY A 15 0.11 0.30 -2.45
N ALA A 16 -0.95 0.99 -2.85
CA ALA A 16 -1.17 1.43 -4.23
C ALA A 16 -1.51 2.92 -4.26
N ILE A 17 -1.07 3.60 -5.32
CA ILE A 17 -1.47 4.98 -5.61
C ILE A 17 -2.52 4.93 -6.70
N MET A 18 -3.68 5.52 -6.46
CA MET A 18 -4.82 5.47 -7.36
C MET A 18 -5.13 6.87 -7.89
N THR A 19 -5.44 6.95 -9.18
CA THR A 19 -6.03 8.16 -9.78
C THR A 19 -7.52 7.90 -9.99
N ALA A 20 -8.37 8.82 -9.55
CA ALA A 20 -9.82 8.71 -9.66
C ALA A 20 -10.44 9.97 -10.30
N VAL A 21 -11.57 9.77 -10.97
CA VAL A 21 -12.36 10.88 -11.53
C VAL A 21 -13.27 11.45 -10.45
N TYR A 22 -13.15 12.75 -10.18
CA TYR A 22 -14.06 13.45 -9.25
C TYR A 22 -15.52 13.29 -9.68
N LYS A 23 -16.37 12.87 -8.74
CA LYS A 23 -17.79 12.53 -8.99
C LYS A 23 -18.56 13.65 -9.70
N TYR A 24 -18.28 14.90 -9.38
CA TYR A 24 -19.00 16.07 -9.89
C TYR A 24 -18.26 16.81 -11.02
N SER A 25 -17.27 16.17 -11.65
CA SER A 25 -16.55 16.76 -12.79
C SER A 25 -17.50 17.15 -13.92
N LYS A 26 -17.37 18.38 -14.42
CA LYS A 26 -18.11 18.87 -15.59
C LYS A 26 -17.59 18.29 -16.91
N ASN A 27 -16.41 17.67 -16.90
CA ASN A 27 -15.74 17.10 -18.07
C ASN A 27 -15.47 15.60 -17.87
N ARG A 28 -16.47 14.84 -17.42
CA ARG A 28 -16.30 13.43 -17.01
C ARG A 28 -15.68 12.55 -18.10
N ASN A 29 -16.11 12.67 -19.36
CA ASN A 29 -15.56 11.85 -20.46
C ASN A 29 -14.08 12.13 -20.72
N ALA A 30 -13.67 13.40 -20.71
CA ALA A 30 -12.26 13.77 -20.88
C ALA A 30 -11.41 13.30 -19.68
N ALA A 31 -11.94 13.42 -18.46
CA ALA A 31 -11.26 12.93 -17.26
C ALA A 31 -11.08 11.40 -17.27
N VAL A 32 -12.09 10.64 -17.72
CA VAL A 32 -11.97 9.18 -17.87
C VAL A 32 -10.88 8.83 -18.88
N LYS A 33 -10.88 9.46 -20.07
CA LYS A 33 -9.82 9.25 -21.08
C LYS A 33 -8.42 9.54 -20.55
N PHE A 34 -8.29 10.56 -19.70
CA PHE A 34 -7.02 10.87 -19.07
C PHE A 34 -6.59 9.79 -18.07
N VAL A 35 -7.51 9.29 -17.24
CA VAL A 35 -7.22 8.17 -16.32
C VAL A 35 -6.88 6.89 -17.09
N GLU A 36 -7.54 6.61 -18.22
CA GLU A 36 -7.19 5.51 -19.12
C GLU A 36 -5.76 5.65 -19.64
N PHE A 37 -5.37 6.85 -20.09
CA PHE A 37 -3.99 7.12 -20.52
C PHE A 37 -2.99 6.89 -19.38
N LEU A 38 -3.31 7.32 -18.14
CA LEU A 38 -2.42 7.12 -16.99
C LEU A 38 -2.19 5.64 -16.64
N ASN A 39 -3.05 4.73 -17.08
CA ASN A 39 -2.89 3.29 -16.92
C ASN A 39 -2.18 2.60 -18.11
N SER A 40 -1.76 3.37 -19.12
CA SER A 40 -1.04 2.83 -20.28
C SER A 40 0.43 2.53 -19.97
N ASP A 41 1.03 1.62 -20.75
CA ASP A 41 2.46 1.32 -20.69
C ASP A 41 3.32 2.59 -20.82
N LYS A 42 2.89 3.54 -21.66
CA LYS A 42 3.62 4.81 -21.84
C LYS A 42 3.62 5.67 -20.58
N ALA A 43 2.49 5.78 -19.91
CA ALA A 43 2.40 6.54 -18.67
C ALA A 43 3.21 5.86 -17.55
N MET A 44 3.19 4.53 -17.50
CA MET A 44 3.97 3.74 -16.54
C MET A 44 5.48 3.83 -16.78
N GLU A 45 5.93 3.84 -18.03
CA GLU A 45 7.32 4.12 -18.40
C GLU A 45 7.75 5.52 -17.93
N LEU A 46 6.91 6.55 -18.16
CA LEU A 46 7.18 7.91 -17.70
C LEU A 46 7.24 8.00 -16.18
N LEU A 47 6.35 7.30 -15.48
CA LEU A 47 6.32 7.23 -14.02
C LEU A 47 7.63 6.63 -13.48
N TYR A 48 8.09 5.52 -14.06
CA TYR A 48 9.38 4.92 -13.71
C TYR A 48 10.53 5.88 -14.01
N THR A 49 10.60 6.40 -15.24
CA THR A 49 11.70 7.26 -15.71
C THR A 49 11.87 8.52 -14.85
N HIS A 50 10.77 9.16 -14.48
CA HIS A 50 10.82 10.45 -13.78
C HIS A 50 10.72 10.35 -12.26
N LYS A 51 10.17 9.26 -11.72
CA LYS A 51 9.90 9.12 -10.27
C LYS A 51 10.50 7.86 -9.65
N GLY A 52 11.07 6.95 -10.43
CA GLY A 52 11.63 5.69 -9.96
C GLY A 52 10.60 4.84 -9.22
N LYS A 53 9.31 4.93 -9.58
CA LYS A 53 8.24 4.16 -8.94
C LYS A 53 8.03 2.86 -9.69
N LEU A 54 7.71 1.79 -8.95
CA LEU A 54 7.28 0.52 -9.52
C LEU A 54 6.00 0.76 -10.34
N PRO A 55 6.00 0.47 -11.65
CA PRO A 55 4.80 0.50 -12.46
C PRO A 55 3.70 -0.40 -11.89
N ALA A 56 2.46 0.10 -11.85
CA ALA A 56 1.28 -0.66 -11.42
C ALA A 56 0.75 -1.55 -12.55
N LEU A 57 1.63 -2.36 -13.14
CA LEU A 57 1.34 -3.31 -14.20
C LEU A 57 1.47 -4.75 -13.69
N LYS A 58 0.92 -5.69 -14.43
CA LYS A 58 1.20 -7.11 -14.17
C LYS A 58 2.71 -7.38 -14.33
N PRO A 59 3.32 -8.26 -13.51
CA PRO A 59 4.76 -8.49 -13.52
C PRO A 59 5.34 -8.81 -14.91
N GLU A 60 4.60 -9.56 -15.73
CA GLU A 60 5.00 -9.91 -17.10
C GLU A 60 5.09 -8.71 -18.07
N LEU A 61 4.47 -7.58 -17.74
CA LEU A 61 4.53 -6.36 -18.55
C LEU A 61 5.69 -5.46 -18.15
N LEU A 62 6.30 -5.67 -16.97
CA LEU A 62 7.41 -4.84 -16.49
C LEU A 62 8.65 -4.93 -17.39
N SER A 63 8.86 -6.08 -18.06
CA SER A 63 9.96 -6.26 -19.02
C SER A 63 9.87 -5.36 -20.25
N ASN A 64 8.69 -4.79 -20.53
CA ASN A 64 8.48 -3.89 -21.66
C ASN A 64 8.99 -2.47 -21.37
N ILE A 65 9.30 -2.15 -20.10
CA ILE A 65 9.80 -0.85 -19.69
C ILE A 65 11.30 -0.97 -19.45
N GLN A 66 12.09 -0.33 -20.31
CA GLN A 66 13.55 -0.36 -20.25
C GLN A 66 14.04 0.10 -18.87
N GLY A 67 14.94 -0.68 -18.25
CA GLY A 67 15.56 -0.36 -16.96
C GLY A 67 14.85 -1.00 -15.76
N VAL A 68 13.53 -1.25 -15.83
CA VAL A 68 12.76 -1.73 -14.66
C VAL A 68 13.24 -3.10 -14.20
N SER A 69 13.49 -4.04 -15.12
CA SER A 69 13.95 -5.39 -14.74
C SER A 69 15.38 -5.42 -14.19
N GLN A 70 16.18 -4.38 -14.47
CA GLN A 70 17.52 -4.22 -13.93
C GLN A 70 17.52 -3.48 -12.58
N ASP A 71 16.42 -2.83 -12.21
CA ASP A 71 16.26 -2.15 -10.94
C ASP A 71 16.01 -3.17 -9.81
N LYS A 72 17.10 -3.54 -9.13
CA LYS A 72 17.07 -4.54 -8.06
C LYS A 72 16.12 -4.17 -6.92
N LEU A 73 15.94 -2.88 -6.61
CA LEU A 73 15.08 -2.45 -5.51
C LEU A 73 13.60 -2.57 -5.91
N LEU A 74 13.25 -2.16 -7.12
CA LEU A 74 11.88 -2.32 -7.63
C LEU A 74 11.52 -3.78 -7.84
N MET A 75 12.45 -4.60 -8.34
CA MET A 75 12.21 -6.04 -8.47
C MET A 75 12.11 -6.73 -7.10
N ALA A 76 12.87 -6.28 -6.10
CA ALA A 76 12.73 -6.75 -4.73
C ALA A 76 11.39 -6.35 -4.08
N MET A 77 10.85 -5.17 -4.44
CA MET A 77 9.50 -4.73 -4.05
C MET A 77 8.43 -5.56 -4.77
N SER A 78 8.57 -5.78 -6.08
CA SER A 78 7.67 -6.63 -6.88
C SER A 78 7.58 -8.05 -6.32
N GLU A 79 8.70 -8.65 -5.89
CA GLU A 79 8.71 -9.95 -5.24
C GLU A 79 7.98 -9.93 -3.89
N GLN A 80 8.22 -8.89 -3.06
CA GLN A 80 7.55 -8.74 -1.76
C GLN A 80 6.03 -8.60 -1.89
N LEU A 81 5.53 -8.04 -3.01
CA LEU A 81 4.09 -7.92 -3.26
C LEU A 81 3.38 -9.28 -3.32
N LYS A 82 4.08 -10.37 -3.64
CA LYS A 82 3.48 -11.73 -3.69
C LYS A 82 2.99 -12.23 -2.33
N THR A 83 3.58 -11.75 -1.23
CA THR A 83 3.16 -12.09 0.15
C THR A 83 2.55 -10.89 0.87
N SER A 84 2.38 -9.77 0.19
CA SER A 84 1.77 -8.58 0.76
C SER A 84 0.25 -8.72 0.84
N ILE A 85 -0.35 -8.13 1.86
CA ILE A 85 -1.79 -8.03 2.02
C ILE A 85 -2.27 -6.65 1.57
N PRO A 86 -3.35 -6.53 0.77
CA PRO A 86 -3.92 -5.24 0.44
C PRO A 86 -4.28 -4.45 1.69
N MET A 87 -3.94 -3.16 1.70
CA MET A 87 -4.36 -2.26 2.77
C MET A 87 -5.89 -2.15 2.79
N PRO A 88 -6.56 -2.21 3.96
CA PRO A 88 -8.01 -2.04 4.05
C PRO A 88 -8.44 -0.67 3.50
N THR A 89 -9.52 -0.65 2.72
CA THR A 89 -10.06 0.57 2.10
C THR A 89 -11.39 1.04 2.71
N ILE A 90 -11.85 0.34 3.76
CA ILE A 90 -13.06 0.72 4.49
C ILE A 90 -12.82 2.00 5.30
N PRO A 91 -13.84 2.86 5.51
CA PRO A 91 -13.69 4.11 6.26
C PRO A 91 -13.04 3.94 7.64
N GLU A 92 -13.33 2.84 8.32
CA GLU A 92 -12.88 2.53 9.68
C GLU A 92 -11.35 2.40 9.77
N VAL A 93 -10.64 2.19 8.65
CA VAL A 93 -9.16 2.18 8.63
C VAL A 93 -8.55 3.50 9.12
N GLN A 94 -9.29 4.61 9.05
CA GLN A 94 -8.83 5.90 9.59
C GLN A 94 -8.67 5.89 11.12
N HIS A 95 -9.41 5.02 11.81
CA HIS A 95 -9.34 4.87 13.26
C HIS A 95 -8.22 3.93 13.72
N TYR A 96 -7.59 3.20 12.80
CA TYR A 96 -6.54 2.23 13.12
C TYR A 96 -5.19 2.88 13.45
N TRP A 97 -4.81 3.96 12.76
CA TRP A 97 -3.43 4.48 12.79
C TRP A 97 -2.98 4.96 14.16
N GLY A 98 -3.82 5.74 14.86
CA GLY A 98 -3.50 6.27 16.20
C GLY A 98 -3.31 5.15 17.25
N PRO A 99 -4.31 4.27 17.45
CA PRO A 99 -4.19 3.12 18.34
C PRO A 99 -3.00 2.22 17.99
N GLY A 100 -2.78 1.92 16.71
CA GLY A 100 -1.66 1.10 16.25
C GLY A 100 -0.30 1.72 16.54
N GLU A 101 -0.15 3.04 16.36
CA GLU A 101 1.09 3.76 16.69
C GLU A 101 1.38 3.72 18.19
N ASN A 102 0.37 3.98 19.02
CA ASN A 102 0.51 3.96 20.48
C ASN A 102 0.88 2.56 20.98
N MET A 103 0.24 1.53 20.42
CA MET A 103 0.55 0.12 20.70
C MET A 103 2.03 -0.18 20.43
N LEU A 104 2.54 0.21 19.26
CA LEU A 104 3.95 -0.04 18.89
C LEU A 104 4.92 0.70 19.79
N LYS A 105 4.62 1.96 20.17
CA LYS A 105 5.43 2.73 21.12
C LYS A 105 5.49 2.08 22.50
N ALA A 106 4.35 1.59 23.01
CA ALA A 106 4.27 0.94 24.31
C ALA A 106 4.99 -0.41 24.32
N LEU A 107 4.86 -1.20 23.24
CA LEU A 107 5.60 -2.46 23.08
C LEU A 107 7.11 -2.23 23.07
N TRP A 108 7.58 -1.15 22.45
CA TRP A 108 9.00 -0.78 22.43
C TRP A 108 9.52 -0.32 23.79
N ALA A 109 8.65 0.08 24.70
CA ALA A 109 8.97 0.47 26.07
C ALA A 109 8.86 -0.70 27.07
N ASP A 110 8.94 -1.94 26.58
CA ASP A 110 8.88 -3.19 27.36
C ASP A 110 7.63 -3.33 28.23
N GLY A 111 6.49 -2.78 27.79
CA GLY A 111 5.22 -2.95 28.49
C GLY A 111 4.59 -4.34 28.29
N ASP A 112 3.57 -4.65 29.10
CA ASP A 112 2.85 -5.92 29.04
C ASP A 112 2.08 -6.08 27.72
N ILE A 113 2.43 -7.10 26.93
CA ILE A 113 1.93 -7.31 25.57
C ILE A 113 0.40 -7.48 25.56
N ASP A 114 -0.13 -8.24 26.52
CA ASP A 114 -1.57 -8.54 26.59
C ASP A 114 -2.37 -7.30 26.95
N ALA A 115 -1.88 -6.48 27.88
CA ALA A 115 -2.51 -5.21 28.23
C ALA A 115 -2.46 -4.21 27.07
N ILE A 116 -1.29 -4.05 26.43
CA ILE A 116 -1.10 -3.08 25.35
C ILE A 116 -1.95 -3.42 24.12
N THR A 117 -2.00 -4.69 23.74
CA THR A 117 -2.79 -5.12 22.57
C THR A 117 -4.29 -4.96 22.83
N ARG A 118 -4.76 -5.28 24.05
CA ARG A 118 -6.15 -5.04 24.46
C ARG A 118 -6.50 -3.56 24.44
N GLU A 119 -5.67 -2.70 25.02
CA GLU A 119 -5.90 -1.24 25.04
C GLU A 119 -5.97 -0.67 23.61
N ALA A 120 -5.09 -1.12 22.72
CA ALA A 120 -5.11 -0.71 21.32
C ALA A 120 -6.40 -1.14 20.60
N GLN A 121 -6.88 -2.36 20.86
CA GLN A 121 -8.14 -2.86 20.32
C GLN A 121 -9.34 -2.06 20.84
N GLU A 122 -9.45 -1.87 22.15
CA GLU A 122 -10.53 -1.09 22.78
C GLU A 122 -10.55 0.36 22.26
N SER A 123 -9.36 0.95 22.09
CA SER A 123 -9.22 2.30 21.53
C SER A 123 -9.71 2.36 20.06
N TYR A 124 -9.35 1.38 19.24
CA TYR A 124 -9.85 1.28 17.87
C TYR A 124 -11.38 1.10 17.82
N GLU A 125 -11.92 0.17 18.61
CA GLU A 125 -13.35 -0.15 18.66
C GLU A 125 -14.18 1.07 19.10
N ALA A 126 -13.73 1.80 20.12
CA ALA A 126 -14.35 3.03 20.58
C ALA A 126 -14.37 4.13 19.49
N LEU A 127 -13.26 4.29 18.75
CA LEU A 127 -13.17 5.25 17.65
C LEU A 127 -14.03 4.85 16.44
N ALA A 128 -14.03 3.56 16.10
CA ALA A 128 -14.79 3.00 14.99
C ALA A 128 -16.28 2.83 15.31
N LYS A 129 -16.68 3.01 16.58
CA LYS A 129 -18.06 2.80 17.08
C LYS A 129 -18.56 1.38 16.82
N ILE A 130 -17.66 0.42 16.95
CA ILE A 130 -17.94 -1.01 16.85
C ILE A 130 -18.00 -1.51 18.30
N ASN A 131 -19.20 -1.85 18.77
CA ASN A 131 -19.42 -2.49 20.07
C ASN A 131 -19.68 -3.98 19.88
#